data_AF-A0A1X0JU79-F1
#
_entry.id   AF-A0A1X0JU79-F1
#
_cell.length_a   1.000
_cell.length_b   1.000
_cell.length_c   1.000
_cell.angle_alpha   90.00
_cell.angle_beta   90.00
_cell.angle_gamma   90.00
#
_symmetry.space_group_name_H-M   'P 1'
#
loop_
_entity.id
_entity.type
_entity.pdbx_description
1 polymer ?
#
loop_
_entity_poly.entity_id
_entity_poly.type
_entity_poly.pdbx_seq_one_letter_code
_entity_poly.pdbx_strand_id
1 'polypeptide(L)'
;MGSSASSATGRPDLTERYPAFATIIAFPLAIVGFFGMVKNPAMFMPLLVLAAVLLVAVEFVADKRRTRKRRTRVDGRRPKPRGNRRWQTKPNLAHRELAARARAEAAEAKAIATETRTRAEATQARALAAEAEAVAAEAEALAAEARARATATEAQALAAETEALVAEAHAQAEAAEAQARATEAVAHSQARKEAAETEARAAEARKQAAAAEANARAAEVWAQAEAAEAKARAAEARKQAAAAEAKARAVEAWAQAEAAEAKARAAEVESYLQAQTEAAETEARAAEARRQAEAAEAEARAAEVWAASEAAEARARAAEARTRASQLRLDAEANKRFPGLN
;
A
#
# COMPACT_ATOMS: atom_id res chain seq x y z
N MET A 1 -101.67 31.84 -16.17
CA MET A 1 -101.70 31.16 -14.86
C MET A 1 -100.25 30.86 -14.51
N GLY A 2 -99.62 31.41 -13.50
CA GLY A 2 -100.03 32.18 -12.35
C GLY A 2 -98.80 32.21 -11.42
N SER A 3 -98.60 33.35 -10.77
CA SER A 3 -97.78 33.59 -9.56
C SER A 3 -96.27 33.29 -9.57
N SER A 4 -95.42 34.31 -9.42
CA SER A 4 -95.00 35.00 -8.17
C SER A 4 -93.71 34.37 -7.63
N ALA A 5 -92.54 34.95 -7.91
CA ALA A 5 -91.86 35.96 -7.10
C ALA A 5 -91.30 35.41 -5.76
N SER A 6 -89.97 35.33 -5.65
CA SER A 6 -89.27 35.85 -4.47
C SER A 6 -87.78 36.02 -4.74
N SER A 7 -87.39 37.29 -4.78
CA SER A 7 -86.02 37.80 -4.79
C SER A 7 -85.41 37.73 -3.38
N ALA A 8 -84.23 37.13 -3.25
CA ALA A 8 -83.35 37.34 -2.09
C ALA A 8 -81.92 37.63 -2.57
N THR A 9 -81.56 38.90 -2.47
CA THR A 9 -80.26 39.47 -2.82
C THR A 9 -79.18 39.03 -1.83
N GLY A 10 -78.37 38.04 -2.21
CA GLY A 10 -77.09 37.76 -1.57
C GLY A 10 -76.01 38.66 -2.19
N ARG A 11 -75.38 39.52 -1.38
CA ARG A 11 -74.18 40.25 -1.78
C ARG A 11 -73.03 39.24 -1.91
N PRO A 12 -72.31 39.18 -3.05
CA PRO A 12 -71.14 38.32 -3.18
C PRO A 12 -70.01 38.84 -2.30
N ASP A 13 -69.52 37.97 -1.41
CA ASP A 13 -68.31 38.20 -0.62
C ASP A 13 -67.09 38.36 -1.54
N LEU A 14 -66.30 39.40 -1.29
CA LEU A 14 -65.13 39.77 -2.10
C LEU A 14 -63.96 38.77 -1.99
N THR A 15 -64.06 37.77 -1.12
CA THR A 15 -63.03 36.74 -0.90
C THR A 15 -63.03 35.63 -1.96
N GLU A 16 -64.11 35.45 -2.73
CA GLU A 16 -64.16 34.42 -3.77
C GLU A 16 -63.53 34.83 -5.11
N ARG A 17 -63.30 36.13 -5.35
CA ARG A 17 -62.85 36.60 -6.68
C ARG A 17 -61.34 36.63 -6.91
N TYR A 18 -60.51 36.44 -5.88
CA TYR A 18 -59.05 36.51 -6.04
C TYR A 18 -58.24 35.52 -5.17
N PRO A 19 -58.53 34.20 -5.22
CA PRO A 19 -57.64 33.22 -4.60
C PRO A 19 -56.22 33.25 -5.21
N ALA A 20 -56.10 33.72 -6.46
CA ALA A 20 -54.83 33.82 -7.18
C ALA A 20 -53.94 34.98 -6.71
N PHE A 21 -54.48 36.14 -6.32
CA PHE A 21 -53.62 37.28 -5.90
C PHE A 21 -53.01 37.07 -4.50
N ALA A 22 -53.72 36.38 -3.60
CA ALA A 22 -53.19 36.06 -2.28
C ALA A 22 -52.01 35.07 -2.37
N THR A 23 -52.09 34.10 -3.29
CA THR A 23 -51.00 33.13 -3.52
C THR A 23 -49.80 33.75 -4.23
N ILE A 24 -50.01 34.69 -5.17
CA ILE A 24 -48.90 35.36 -5.89
C ILE A 24 -48.04 36.24 -4.98
N ILE A 25 -48.59 36.79 -3.90
CA ILE A 25 -47.82 37.61 -2.94
C ILE A 25 -47.24 36.75 -1.81
N ALA A 26 -47.99 35.76 -1.31
CA ALA A 26 -47.55 34.92 -0.20
C ALA A 26 -46.36 34.01 -0.56
N PHE A 27 -46.32 33.49 -1.79
CA PHE A 27 -45.28 32.54 -2.22
C PHE A 27 -43.87 33.15 -2.32
N PRO A 28 -43.65 34.32 -2.97
CA PRO A 28 -42.32 34.94 -2.99
C PRO A 28 -41.86 35.42 -1.60
N LEU A 29 -42.78 35.85 -0.73
CA LEU A 29 -42.46 36.20 0.65
C LEU A 29 -41.98 34.98 1.47
N ALA A 30 -42.58 33.81 1.25
CA ALA A 30 -42.14 32.57 1.89
C ALA A 30 -40.75 32.14 1.41
N ILE A 31 -40.46 32.25 0.11
CA ILE A 31 -39.15 31.88 -0.46
C ILE A 31 -38.05 32.82 0.05
N VAL A 32 -38.30 34.14 0.05
CA VAL A 32 -37.33 35.13 0.56
C VAL A 32 -37.10 34.94 2.06
N GLY A 33 -38.15 34.63 2.82
CA GLY A 33 -38.05 34.29 4.24
C GLY A 33 -37.18 33.07 4.50
N PHE A 34 -37.39 31.99 3.74
CA PHE A 34 -36.64 30.74 3.93
C PHE A 34 -35.16 30.91 3.55
N PHE A 35 -34.86 31.61 2.46
CA PHE A 35 -33.48 31.85 2.04
C PHE A 35 -32.71 32.77 3.01
N GLY A 36 -33.39 33.75 3.61
CA GLY A 36 -32.82 34.60 4.66
C GLY A 36 -32.47 33.82 5.92
N MET A 37 -33.29 32.85 6.30
CA MET A 37 -33.11 32.02 7.49
C MET A 37 -31.91 31.06 7.36
N VAL A 38 -31.62 30.55 6.15
CA VAL A 38 -30.45 29.69 5.89
C VAL A 38 -29.14 30.48 5.84
N LYS A 39 -29.15 31.67 5.23
CA LYS A 39 -27.91 32.45 5.03
C LYS A 39 -27.49 33.29 6.24
N ASN A 40 -28.42 33.82 7.02
CA ASN A 40 -28.11 34.70 8.16
C ASN A 40 -29.14 34.54 9.29
N PRO A 41 -29.10 33.43 10.05
CA PRO A 41 -30.08 33.14 11.10
C PRO A 41 -30.10 34.20 12.21
N ALA A 42 -28.94 34.81 12.50
CA ALA A 42 -28.79 35.82 13.55
C ALA A 42 -29.57 37.13 13.28
N MET A 43 -29.79 37.50 12.01
CA MET A 43 -30.60 38.68 11.64
C MET A 43 -32.08 38.35 11.47
N PHE A 44 -32.41 37.09 11.15
CA PHE A 44 -33.78 36.68 10.84
C PHE A 44 -34.64 36.49 12.10
N MET A 45 -34.06 35.93 13.18
CA MET A 45 -34.76 35.76 14.46
C MET A 45 -35.32 37.07 15.06
N PRO A 46 -34.56 38.19 15.17
CA PRO A 46 -35.11 39.43 15.72
C PRO A 46 -36.20 40.04 14.81
N LEU A 47 -36.12 39.85 13.49
CA LEU A 47 -37.16 40.30 12.54
C LEU A 47 -38.47 39.49 12.69
N LEU A 48 -38.37 38.19 12.92
CA LEU A 48 -39.53 37.32 13.19
C LEU A 48 -40.25 37.72 14.48
N VAL A 49 -39.47 37.97 15.55
CA VAL A 49 -40.02 38.46 16.82
C VAL A 49 -40.70 39.82 16.63
N LEU A 50 -40.10 40.74 15.87
CA LEU A 50 -40.70 42.04 15.57
C LEU A 50 -42.04 41.90 14.81
N ALA A 51 -42.10 41.02 13.81
CA ALA A 51 -43.32 40.76 13.03
C ALA A 51 -44.45 40.18 13.89
N ALA A 52 -44.14 39.24 14.79
CA ALA A 52 -45.10 38.68 15.73
C ALA A 52 -45.67 39.75 16.68
N VAL A 53 -44.81 40.62 17.23
CA VAL A 53 -45.23 41.75 18.07
C VAL A 53 -46.15 42.71 17.29
N LEU A 54 -45.85 42.97 16.03
CA LEU A 54 -46.66 43.83 15.17
C LEU A 54 -48.06 43.24 14.90
N LEU A 55 -48.14 41.91 14.71
CA LEU A 55 -49.41 41.21 14.52
C LEU A 55 -50.32 41.34 15.76
N VAL A 56 -49.76 41.12 16.96
CA VAL A 56 -50.46 41.27 18.24
C VAL A 56 -50.93 42.71 18.45
N ALA A 57 -50.10 43.71 18.09
CA ALA A 57 -50.48 45.11 18.19
C ALA A 57 -51.66 45.48 17.26
N VAL A 58 -51.70 44.93 16.04
CA VAL A 58 -52.80 45.13 15.10
C VAL A 58 -54.10 44.52 15.64
N GLU A 59 -54.02 43.32 16.21
CA GLU A 59 -55.18 42.63 16.81
C GLU A 59 -55.72 43.38 18.03
N PHE A 60 -54.83 43.87 18.90
CA PHE A 60 -55.19 44.71 20.04
C PHE A 60 -55.87 46.02 19.61
N VAL A 61 -55.38 46.67 18.55
CA VAL A 61 -56.02 47.87 17.99
C VAL A 61 -57.37 47.56 17.34
N ALA A 62 -57.51 46.40 16.68
CA ALA A 62 -58.77 45.94 16.10
C ALA A 62 -59.83 45.67 17.17
N ASP A 63 -59.44 45.07 18.29
CA ASP A 63 -60.34 44.77 19.41
C ASP A 63 -60.78 46.05 20.15
N LYS A 64 -59.86 47.00 20.34
CA LYS A 64 -60.17 48.34 20.88
C LYS A 64 -61.10 49.16 19.98
N ARG A 65 -61.16 48.87 18.67
CA ARG A 65 -62.13 49.48 17.75
C ARG A 65 -63.51 48.82 17.81
N ARG A 66 -63.64 47.56 18.24
CA ARG A 66 -64.95 46.86 18.40
C ARG A 66 -65.71 47.33 19.64
N THR A 67 -65.01 47.70 20.71
CA THR A 67 -65.63 48.12 21.98
C THR A 67 -66.21 49.54 21.95
N ARG A 68 -65.84 50.39 20.98
CA ARG A 68 -66.40 51.75 20.83
C ARG A 68 -67.76 51.83 20.10
N LYS A 69 -68.28 50.74 19.52
CA LYS A 69 -69.54 50.77 18.74
C LYS A 69 -70.80 50.27 19.47
N ARG A 70 -70.74 50.00 20.79
CA ARG A 70 -71.90 49.53 21.60
C ARG A 70 -72.35 50.50 22.70
N ARG A 71 -72.32 51.81 22.43
CA ARG A 71 -72.93 52.83 23.30
C ARG A 71 -73.63 53.91 22.49
N THR A 72 -74.65 53.55 21.72
CA THR A 72 -75.62 54.50 21.17
C THR A 72 -76.92 53.76 20.86
N ARG A 73 -77.87 53.84 21.79
CA ARG A 73 -79.34 53.66 21.66
C ARG A 73 -79.86 53.02 22.94
N VAL A 74 -80.48 53.81 23.80
CA VAL A 74 -81.89 53.66 24.19
C VAL A 74 -82.32 55.03 24.70
N ASP A 75 -82.96 55.78 23.80
CA ASP A 75 -83.77 56.95 24.11
C ASP A 75 -85.10 56.51 24.73
N GLY A 76 -85.55 57.26 25.73
CA GLY A 76 -86.90 57.82 25.77
C GLY A 76 -88.07 56.89 26.09
N ARG A 77 -88.83 57.23 27.12
CA ARG A 77 -90.16 57.88 26.98
C ARG A 77 -90.85 58.03 28.33
N ARG A 78 -91.14 59.29 28.67
CA ARG A 78 -92.23 59.67 29.59
C ARG A 78 -93.58 59.37 28.94
N PRO A 79 -94.65 59.26 29.75
CA PRO A 79 -95.72 60.27 29.62
C PRO A 79 -96.32 60.74 30.96
N LYS A 80 -96.58 62.06 31.04
CA LYS A 80 -97.69 62.69 31.79
C LYS A 80 -98.97 62.56 30.94
N PRO A 81 -100.22 62.60 31.48
CA PRO A 81 -100.99 63.88 31.54
C PRO A 81 -102.07 63.95 32.67
N ARG A 82 -102.32 65.10 33.30
CA ARG A 82 -103.36 66.16 33.10
C ARG A 82 -104.84 65.81 33.40
N GLY A 83 -105.43 66.65 34.26
CA GLY A 83 -106.78 67.25 34.11
C GLY A 83 -107.95 66.43 34.70
N ASN A 84 -109.13 66.98 35.03
CA ASN A 84 -109.67 68.35 35.03
C ASN A 84 -111.11 68.25 35.61
N ARG A 85 -111.54 69.25 36.40
CA ARG A 85 -112.89 69.87 36.43
C ARG A 85 -114.19 69.05 36.67
N ARG A 86 -114.99 69.65 37.60
CA ARG A 86 -116.35 70.22 37.43
C ARG A 86 -117.58 69.47 38.01
N TRP A 87 -118.26 70.22 38.91
CA TRP A 87 -119.71 70.40 39.19
C TRP A 87 -120.59 69.29 39.78
N GLN A 88 -121.38 69.74 40.79
CA GLN A 88 -122.81 69.53 41.06
C GLN A 88 -123.29 68.07 41.23
N THR A 89 -124.19 67.69 42.13
CA THR A 89 -125.40 68.33 42.66
C THR A 89 -125.85 67.48 43.87
N LYS A 90 -126.46 68.10 44.89
CA LYS A 90 -127.12 67.39 46.01
C LYS A 90 -128.34 66.61 45.48
N PRO A 91 -128.55 65.33 45.90
CA PRO A 91 -129.87 65.03 46.46
C PRO A 91 -129.91 63.97 47.59
N ASN A 92 -130.82 64.25 48.53
CA ASN A 92 -131.75 63.40 49.27
C ASN A 92 -131.27 62.13 50.00
N LEU A 93 -131.31 62.24 51.33
CA LEU A 93 -130.83 61.37 52.42
C LEU A 93 -131.62 60.08 52.68
N ALA A 94 -132.57 59.66 51.83
CA ALA A 94 -133.38 58.46 52.08
C ALA A 94 -132.98 57.24 51.23
N HIS A 95 -131.97 57.38 50.36
CA HIS A 95 -131.39 56.29 49.55
C HIS A 95 -129.98 55.88 50.03
N ARG A 96 -129.55 56.40 51.19
CA ARG A 96 -128.17 56.32 51.71
C ARG A 96 -127.85 55.00 52.41
N GLU A 97 -128.84 54.28 52.93
CA GLU A 97 -128.60 53.04 53.70
C GLU A 97 -128.58 51.79 52.82
N LEU A 98 -129.45 51.70 51.79
CA LEU A 98 -129.37 50.65 50.77
C LEU A 98 -128.18 50.84 49.82
N ALA A 99 -127.85 52.09 49.46
CA ALA A 99 -126.62 52.38 48.71
C ALA A 99 -125.36 52.24 49.58
N ALA A 100 -125.42 52.37 50.92
CA ALA A 100 -124.29 52.08 51.79
C ALA A 100 -124.03 50.58 51.91
N ARG A 101 -125.07 49.73 52.00
CA ARG A 101 -124.90 48.27 51.94
C ARG A 101 -124.45 47.80 50.55
N ALA A 102 -125.04 48.31 49.47
CA ALA A 102 -124.60 47.99 48.11
C ALA A 102 -123.19 48.54 47.78
N ARG A 103 -122.77 49.67 48.39
CA ARG A 103 -121.38 50.17 48.28
C ARG A 103 -120.42 49.43 49.19
N ALA A 104 -120.86 48.93 50.34
CA ALA A 104 -120.05 48.07 51.22
C ALA A 104 -119.83 46.71 50.56
N GLU A 105 -120.88 46.06 50.05
CA GLU A 105 -120.77 44.81 49.28
C GLU A 105 -120.02 45.01 47.95
N ALA A 106 -120.22 46.13 47.24
CA ALA A 106 -119.41 46.44 46.07
C ALA A 106 -117.96 46.83 46.42
N ALA A 107 -117.70 47.34 47.63
CA ALA A 107 -116.35 47.60 48.12
C ALA A 107 -115.66 46.31 48.59
N GLU A 108 -116.39 45.38 49.22
CA GLU A 108 -115.92 44.04 49.58
C GLU A 108 -115.68 43.18 48.34
N ALA A 109 -116.60 43.19 47.36
CA ALA A 109 -116.40 42.52 46.08
C ALA A 109 -115.23 43.13 45.30
N LYS A 110 -115.03 44.46 45.35
CA LYS A 110 -113.83 45.10 44.80
C LYS A 110 -112.58 44.74 45.59
N ALA A 111 -112.64 44.66 46.92
CA ALA A 111 -111.51 44.28 47.76
C ALA A 111 -111.09 42.83 47.46
N ILE A 112 -112.04 41.91 47.37
CA ILE A 112 -111.82 40.51 46.98
C ILE A 112 -111.31 40.42 45.53
N ALA A 113 -111.86 41.20 44.59
CA ALA A 113 -111.36 41.27 43.21
C ALA A 113 -109.93 41.83 43.14
N THR A 114 -109.58 42.80 43.98
CA THR A 114 -108.21 43.32 44.08
C THR A 114 -107.27 42.35 44.78
N GLU A 115 -107.73 41.63 45.80
CA GLU A 115 -106.94 40.63 46.51
C GLU A 115 -106.66 39.42 45.61
N THR A 116 -107.67 38.93 44.89
CA THR A 116 -107.50 37.87 43.88
C THR A 116 -106.60 38.30 42.73
N ARG A 117 -106.72 39.55 42.26
CA ARG A 117 -105.83 40.12 41.24
C ARG A 117 -104.40 40.26 41.73
N THR A 118 -104.16 40.79 42.94
CA THR A 118 -102.82 40.89 43.52
C THR A 118 -102.21 39.52 43.80
N ARG A 119 -103.01 38.53 44.19
CA ARG A 119 -102.56 37.14 44.33
C ARG A 119 -102.22 36.52 42.97
N ALA A 120 -103.02 36.75 41.93
CA ALA A 120 -102.74 36.31 40.57
C ALA A 120 -101.47 36.95 39.99
N GLU A 121 -101.30 38.26 40.18
CA GLU A 121 -100.11 39.02 39.80
C GLU A 121 -98.87 38.53 40.58
N ALA A 122 -99.01 38.24 41.88
CA ALA A 122 -97.93 37.64 42.68
C ALA A 122 -97.56 36.22 42.24
N THR A 123 -98.54 35.38 41.86
CA THR A 123 -98.26 34.05 41.29
C THR A 123 -97.62 34.14 39.92
N GLN A 124 -98.03 35.11 39.09
CA GLN A 124 -97.41 35.35 37.79
C GLN A 124 -95.97 35.86 37.94
N ALA A 125 -95.73 36.77 38.88
CA ALA A 125 -94.38 37.25 39.19
C ALA A 125 -93.48 36.11 39.70
N ARG A 126 -94.02 35.20 40.53
CA ARG A 126 -93.29 33.99 40.98
C ARG A 126 -93.01 33.02 39.83
N ALA A 127 -93.97 32.80 38.93
CA ALA A 127 -93.77 31.96 37.76
C ALA A 127 -92.69 32.53 36.83
N LEU A 128 -92.72 33.84 36.56
CA LEU A 128 -91.68 34.53 35.77
C LEU A 128 -90.32 34.53 36.47
N ALA A 129 -90.28 34.65 37.80
CA ALA A 129 -89.04 34.51 38.56
C ALA A 129 -88.47 33.09 38.46
N ALA A 130 -89.32 32.06 38.58
CA ALA A 130 -88.92 30.67 38.42
C ALA A 130 -88.46 30.36 36.98
N GLU A 131 -89.12 30.90 35.96
CA GLU A 131 -88.67 30.80 34.57
C GLU A 131 -87.31 31.50 34.36
N ALA A 132 -87.12 32.69 34.94
CA ALA A 132 -85.86 33.40 34.87
C ALA A 132 -84.71 32.65 35.58
N GLU A 133 -85.00 32.03 36.73
CA GLU A 133 -84.05 31.16 37.43
C GLU A 133 -83.72 29.90 36.64
N ALA A 134 -84.71 29.26 36.01
CA ALA A 134 -84.49 28.10 35.14
C ALA A 134 -83.61 28.45 33.94
N VAL A 135 -83.89 29.57 33.26
CA VAL A 135 -83.07 30.07 32.14
C VAL A 135 -81.66 30.46 32.60
N ALA A 136 -81.52 31.05 33.80
CA ALA A 136 -80.21 31.34 34.37
C ALA A 136 -79.41 30.05 34.66
N ALA A 137 -80.05 29.02 35.22
CA ALA A 137 -79.44 27.72 35.46
C ALA A 137 -79.04 27.00 34.16
N GLU A 138 -79.87 27.06 33.11
CA GLU A 138 -79.53 26.54 31.78
C GLU A 138 -78.33 27.28 31.17
N ALA A 139 -78.29 28.61 31.28
CA ALA A 139 -77.16 29.41 30.80
C ALA A 139 -75.86 29.10 31.56
N GLU A 140 -75.93 28.88 32.87
CA GLU A 140 -74.78 28.45 33.68
C GLU A 140 -74.31 27.04 33.30
N ALA A 141 -75.23 26.10 33.07
CA ALA A 141 -74.91 24.74 32.63
C ALA A 141 -74.23 24.74 31.25
N LEU A 142 -74.74 25.51 30.29
CA LEU A 142 -74.12 25.68 28.97
C LEU A 142 -72.75 26.36 29.06
N ALA A 143 -72.59 27.35 29.95
CA ALA A 143 -71.30 27.99 30.18
C ALA A 143 -70.28 27.02 30.81
N ALA A 144 -70.73 26.17 31.74
CA ALA A 144 -69.90 25.13 32.34
C ALA A 144 -69.49 24.06 31.31
N GLU A 145 -70.42 23.62 30.46
CA GLU A 145 -70.13 22.69 29.37
C GLU A 145 -69.14 23.29 28.35
N ALA A 146 -69.33 24.55 27.97
CA ALA A 146 -68.41 25.24 27.06
C ALA A 146 -66.99 25.35 27.66
N ARG A 147 -66.87 25.62 28.96
CA ARG A 147 -65.57 25.61 29.66
C ARG A 147 -64.95 24.23 29.68
N ALA A 148 -65.72 23.18 30.00
CA ALA A 148 -65.24 21.81 30.01
C ALA A 148 -64.74 21.37 28.62
N ARG A 149 -65.49 21.72 27.56
CA ARG A 149 -65.08 21.47 26.16
C ARG A 149 -63.80 22.22 25.81
N ALA A 150 -63.68 23.50 26.17
CA ALA A 150 -62.46 24.29 25.93
C ALA A 150 -61.24 23.65 26.61
N THR A 151 -61.35 23.28 27.89
CA THR A 151 -60.26 22.61 28.62
C THR A 151 -59.92 21.25 28.03
N ALA A 152 -60.90 20.49 27.54
CA ALA A 152 -60.65 19.21 26.89
C ALA A 152 -59.93 19.40 25.54
N THR A 153 -60.30 20.41 24.75
CA THR A 153 -59.61 20.72 23.49
C THR A 153 -58.19 21.23 23.72
N GLU A 154 -57.95 22.03 24.76
CA GLU A 154 -56.59 22.46 25.15
C GLU A 154 -55.73 21.27 25.58
N ALA A 155 -56.27 20.37 26.41
CA ALA A 155 -55.56 19.16 26.81
C ALA A 155 -55.24 18.24 25.62
N GLN A 156 -56.16 18.10 24.65
CA GLN A 156 -55.92 17.36 23.42
C GLN A 156 -54.85 18.02 22.53
N ALA A 157 -54.85 19.35 22.42
CA ALA A 157 -53.85 20.07 21.65
C ALA A 157 -52.44 19.91 22.27
N LEU A 158 -52.33 20.00 23.60
CA LEU A 158 -51.07 19.75 24.30
C LEU A 158 -50.61 18.29 24.14
N ALA A 159 -51.52 17.32 24.23
CA ALA A 159 -51.19 15.92 23.98
C ALA A 159 -50.65 15.72 22.55
N ALA A 160 -51.32 16.28 21.55
CA ALA A 160 -50.88 16.20 20.15
C ALA A 160 -49.52 16.90 19.92
N GLU A 161 -49.26 18.02 20.58
CA GLU A 161 -47.97 18.70 20.53
C GLU A 161 -46.86 17.83 21.15
N THR A 162 -47.12 17.18 22.29
CA THR A 162 -46.14 16.28 22.90
C THR A 162 -45.87 15.05 22.03
N GLU A 163 -46.90 14.47 21.41
CA GLU A 163 -46.73 13.35 20.47
C GLU A 163 -45.92 13.77 19.24
N ALA A 164 -46.17 14.97 18.70
CA ALA A 164 -45.41 15.50 17.57
C ALA A 164 -43.93 15.72 17.93
N LEU A 165 -43.63 16.24 19.12
CA LEU A 165 -42.25 16.42 19.59
C LEU A 165 -41.54 15.07 19.80
N VAL A 166 -42.24 14.05 20.32
CA VAL A 166 -41.69 12.70 20.46
C VAL A 166 -41.41 12.08 19.09
N ALA A 167 -42.32 12.24 18.13
CA ALA A 167 -42.14 11.76 16.77
C ALA A 167 -40.96 12.46 16.06
N GLU A 168 -40.81 13.78 16.25
CA GLU A 168 -39.67 14.53 15.72
C GLU A 168 -38.35 14.07 16.34
N ALA A 169 -38.30 13.90 17.67
CA ALA A 169 -37.11 13.40 18.36
C ALA A 169 -36.72 11.99 17.86
N HIS A 170 -37.71 11.12 17.63
CA HIS A 170 -37.47 9.79 17.05
C HIS A 170 -36.91 9.87 15.63
N ALA A 171 -37.50 10.69 14.77
CA ALA A 171 -37.02 10.88 13.40
C ALA A 171 -35.60 11.45 13.36
N GLN A 172 -35.27 12.38 14.27
CA GLN A 172 -33.91 12.91 14.41
C GLN A 172 -32.92 11.84 14.89
N ALA A 173 -33.31 10.99 15.85
CA ALA A 173 -32.49 9.89 16.33
C ALA A 173 -32.22 8.85 15.23
N GLU A 174 -33.24 8.44 14.48
CA GLU A 174 -33.08 7.53 13.33
C GLU A 174 -32.19 8.12 12.24
N ALA A 175 -32.34 9.42 11.95
CA ALA A 175 -31.47 10.11 10.99
C ALA A 175 -30.02 10.14 11.45
N ALA A 176 -29.77 10.38 12.75
CA ALA A 176 -28.42 10.35 13.32
C ALA A 176 -27.81 8.94 13.28
N GLU A 177 -28.58 7.90 13.60
CA GLU A 177 -28.13 6.51 13.47
C GLU A 177 -27.82 6.12 12.02
N ALA A 178 -28.66 6.52 11.07
CA ALA A 178 -28.43 6.27 9.66
C ALA A 178 -27.15 6.96 9.16
N GLN A 179 -26.89 8.19 9.61
CA GLN A 179 -25.65 8.91 9.31
C GLN A 179 -24.43 8.20 9.93
N ALA A 180 -24.51 7.76 11.19
CA ALA A 180 -23.44 7.02 11.85
C ALA A 180 -23.12 5.70 11.11
N ARG A 181 -24.14 4.95 10.69
CA ARG A 181 -23.93 3.72 9.90
C ARG A 181 -23.33 4.02 8.53
N ALA A 182 -23.72 5.12 7.90
CA ALA A 182 -23.14 5.53 6.62
C ALA A 182 -21.65 5.90 6.77
N THR A 183 -21.27 6.62 7.84
CA THR A 183 -19.87 6.96 8.09
C THR A 183 -19.03 5.73 8.45
N GLU A 184 -19.56 4.81 9.27
CA GLU A 184 -18.92 3.53 9.55
C GLU A 184 -18.71 2.69 8.29
N ALA A 185 -19.72 2.61 7.41
CA ALA A 185 -19.62 1.88 6.15
C ALA A 185 -18.54 2.47 5.23
N VAL A 186 -18.44 3.80 5.16
CA VAL A 186 -17.38 4.49 4.41
C VAL A 186 -16.02 4.17 5.02
N ALA A 187 -15.85 4.31 6.34
CA ALA A 187 -14.60 4.02 7.03
C ALA A 187 -14.16 2.56 6.83
N HIS A 188 -15.08 1.60 6.96
CA HIS A 188 -14.81 0.19 6.72
C HIS A 188 -14.43 -0.09 5.25
N SER A 189 -15.08 0.59 4.29
CA SER A 189 -14.72 0.46 2.88
C SER A 189 -13.31 1.00 2.57
N GLN A 190 -12.91 2.11 3.22
CA GLN A 190 -11.58 2.70 3.10
C GLN A 190 -10.53 1.79 3.73
N ALA A 191 -10.76 1.29 4.95
CA ALA A 191 -9.87 0.35 5.62
C ALA A 191 -9.65 -0.92 4.78
N ARG A 192 -10.69 -1.45 4.12
CA ARG A 192 -10.54 -2.59 3.20
C ARG A 192 -9.70 -2.26 1.97
N LYS A 193 -9.85 -1.07 1.39
CA LYS A 193 -9.03 -0.63 0.25
C LYS A 193 -7.57 -0.50 0.66
N GLU A 194 -7.29 0.16 1.78
CA GLU A 194 -5.94 0.29 2.31
C GLU A 194 -5.32 -1.07 2.62
N ALA A 195 -6.07 -1.98 3.25
CA ALA A 195 -5.61 -3.35 3.50
C ALA A 195 -5.25 -4.07 2.19
N ALA A 196 -6.11 -3.99 1.16
CA ALA A 196 -5.84 -4.58 -0.15
C ALA A 196 -4.61 -3.97 -0.84
N GLU A 197 -4.41 -2.66 -0.75
CA GLU A 197 -3.21 -1.99 -1.27
C GLU A 197 -1.93 -2.43 -0.53
N THR A 198 -1.99 -2.55 0.80
CA THR A 198 -0.83 -3.04 1.57
C THR A 198 -0.49 -4.50 1.23
N GLU A 199 -1.49 -5.35 1.03
CA GLU A 199 -1.29 -6.73 0.62
C GLU A 199 -0.70 -6.82 -0.80
N ALA A 200 -1.19 -5.98 -1.73
CA ALA A 200 -0.65 -5.90 -3.09
C ALA A 200 0.82 -5.48 -3.09
N ARG A 201 1.19 -4.45 -2.31
CA ARG A 201 2.59 -4.01 -2.14
C ARG A 201 3.45 -5.11 -1.51
N ALA A 202 2.94 -5.81 -0.50
CA ALA A 202 3.66 -6.92 0.12
C ALA A 202 3.88 -8.08 -0.87
N ALA A 203 2.89 -8.40 -1.71
CA ALA A 203 3.01 -9.41 -2.75
C ALA A 203 4.02 -9.01 -3.83
N GLU A 204 4.06 -7.74 -4.25
CA GLU A 204 5.05 -7.22 -5.18
C GLU A 204 6.46 -7.27 -4.61
N ALA A 205 6.66 -6.84 -3.35
CA ALA A 205 7.94 -6.93 -2.67
C ALA A 205 8.46 -8.38 -2.57
N ARG A 206 7.57 -9.35 -2.30
CA ARG A 206 7.93 -10.78 -2.30
C ARG A 206 8.37 -11.26 -3.69
N LYS A 207 7.69 -10.84 -4.76
CA LYS A 207 8.09 -11.18 -6.14
C LYS A 207 9.47 -10.60 -6.48
N GLN A 208 9.72 -9.35 -6.11
CA GLN A 208 11.03 -8.70 -6.32
C GLN A 208 12.14 -9.39 -5.53
N ALA A 209 11.89 -9.75 -4.27
CA ALA A 209 12.84 -10.48 -3.45
C ALA A 209 13.17 -11.87 -4.03
N ALA A 210 12.14 -12.62 -4.48
CA ALA A 210 12.34 -13.91 -5.13
C ALA A 210 13.13 -13.80 -6.44
N ALA A 211 12.87 -12.77 -7.25
CA ALA A 211 13.63 -12.51 -8.46
C ALA A 211 15.10 -12.15 -8.16
N ALA A 212 15.35 -11.34 -7.14
CA ALA A 212 16.71 -11.01 -6.69
C ALA A 212 17.46 -12.24 -6.20
N GLU A 213 16.81 -13.12 -5.44
CA GLU A 213 17.40 -14.39 -4.98
C GLU A 213 17.72 -15.32 -6.16
N ALA A 214 16.81 -15.45 -7.13
CA ALA A 214 17.05 -16.24 -8.33
C ALA A 214 18.25 -15.72 -9.14
N ASN A 215 18.37 -14.40 -9.29
CA ASN A 215 19.49 -13.76 -9.97
C ASN A 215 20.81 -13.98 -9.20
N ALA A 216 20.80 -13.88 -7.87
CA ALA A 216 21.98 -14.14 -7.05
C ALA A 216 22.47 -15.58 -7.19
N ARG A 217 21.56 -16.56 -7.18
CA ARG A 217 21.89 -17.98 -7.40
C ARG A 217 22.43 -18.22 -8.81
N ALA A 218 21.84 -17.59 -9.83
CA ALA A 218 22.33 -17.70 -11.20
C ALA A 218 23.76 -17.14 -11.34
N ALA A 219 24.05 -16.00 -10.71
CA ALA A 219 25.39 -15.41 -10.69
C ALA A 219 26.40 -16.32 -9.96
N GLU A 220 26.01 -16.94 -8.85
CA GLU A 220 26.86 -17.90 -8.13
C GLU A 220 27.20 -19.12 -8.99
N VAL A 221 26.19 -19.73 -9.64
CA VAL A 221 26.40 -20.87 -10.54
C VAL A 221 27.32 -20.51 -11.69
N TRP A 222 27.16 -19.31 -12.27
CA TRP A 222 28.02 -18.83 -13.34
C TRP A 222 29.46 -18.63 -12.88
N ALA A 223 29.68 -18.01 -11.71
CA ALA A 223 31.00 -17.85 -11.13
C ALA A 223 31.67 -19.20 -10.80
N GLN A 224 30.91 -20.18 -10.33
CA GLN A 224 31.40 -21.55 -10.12
C GLN A 224 31.80 -22.23 -11.43
N ALA A 225 31.02 -22.03 -12.50
CA ALA A 225 31.33 -22.56 -13.83
C ALA A 225 32.62 -21.94 -14.40
N GLU A 226 32.79 -20.62 -14.31
CA GLU A 226 34.03 -19.94 -14.73
C GLU A 226 35.24 -20.43 -13.93
N ALA A 227 35.09 -20.59 -12.61
CA ALA A 227 36.16 -21.10 -11.75
C ALA A 227 36.54 -22.55 -12.11
N ALA A 228 35.56 -23.39 -12.47
CA ALA A 228 35.80 -24.76 -12.93
C ALA A 228 36.51 -24.78 -14.28
N GLU A 229 36.11 -23.93 -15.23
CA GLU A 229 36.75 -23.79 -16.53
C GLU A 229 38.20 -23.31 -16.41
N ALA A 230 38.46 -22.31 -15.55
CA ALA A 230 39.80 -21.81 -15.26
C ALA A 230 40.71 -22.91 -14.67
N LYS A 231 40.17 -23.73 -13.75
CA LYS A 231 40.90 -24.89 -13.20
C LYS A 231 41.19 -25.94 -14.28
N ALA A 232 40.25 -26.21 -15.16
CA ALA A 232 40.44 -27.16 -16.26
C ALA A 232 41.54 -26.69 -17.22
N ARG A 233 41.52 -25.41 -17.62
CA ARG A 233 42.57 -24.78 -18.45
C ARG A 233 43.94 -24.82 -17.76
N ALA A 234 44.00 -24.54 -16.46
CA ALA A 234 45.25 -24.62 -15.70
C ALA A 234 45.80 -26.06 -15.64
N ALA A 235 44.93 -27.07 -15.48
CA ALA A 235 45.33 -28.47 -15.50
C ALA A 235 45.83 -28.91 -16.88
N GLU A 236 45.19 -28.46 -17.95
CA GLU A 236 45.64 -28.71 -19.32
C GLU A 236 46.99 -28.06 -19.61
N ALA A 237 47.17 -26.79 -19.22
CA ALA A 237 48.45 -26.08 -19.35
C ALA A 237 49.59 -26.81 -18.61
N ARG A 238 49.32 -27.36 -17.41
CA ARG A 238 50.30 -28.18 -16.68
C ARG A 238 50.66 -29.47 -17.41
N LYS A 239 49.67 -30.16 -18.01
CA LYS A 239 49.93 -31.36 -18.84
C LYS A 239 50.79 -31.01 -20.05
N GLN A 240 50.49 -29.91 -20.73
CA GLN A 240 51.27 -29.45 -21.87
C GLN A 240 52.70 -29.06 -21.47
N ALA A 241 52.87 -28.35 -20.35
CA ALA A 241 54.18 -28.00 -19.81
C ALA A 241 55.00 -29.25 -19.44
N ALA A 242 54.40 -30.22 -18.75
CA ALA A 242 55.07 -31.48 -18.42
C ALA A 242 55.46 -32.29 -19.68
N ALA A 243 54.60 -32.31 -20.70
CA ALA A 243 54.91 -32.95 -21.97
C ALA A 243 56.05 -32.24 -22.72
N ALA A 244 56.10 -30.91 -22.67
CA ALA A 244 57.19 -30.13 -23.23
C ALA A 244 58.51 -30.37 -22.48
N GLU A 245 58.49 -30.42 -21.15
CA GLU A 245 59.65 -30.73 -20.32
C GLU A 245 60.17 -32.15 -20.59
N ALA A 246 59.28 -33.14 -20.71
CA ALA A 246 59.65 -34.51 -21.05
C ALA A 246 60.33 -34.60 -22.43
N LYS A 247 59.81 -33.86 -23.43
CA LYS A 247 60.45 -33.76 -24.75
C LYS A 247 61.82 -33.11 -24.67
N ALA A 248 61.96 -32.02 -23.90
CA ALA A 248 63.25 -31.35 -23.71
C ALA A 248 64.29 -32.29 -23.08
N ARG A 249 63.91 -33.04 -22.03
CA ARG A 249 64.77 -34.06 -21.42
C ARG A 249 65.14 -35.19 -22.36
N ALA A 250 64.22 -35.63 -23.22
CA ALA A 250 64.51 -36.65 -24.22
C ALA A 250 65.56 -36.18 -25.23
N VAL A 251 65.47 -34.93 -25.69
CA VAL A 251 66.48 -34.31 -26.58
C VAL A 251 67.82 -34.19 -25.86
N GLU A 252 67.83 -33.74 -24.60
CA GLU A 252 69.06 -33.64 -23.80
C GLU A 252 69.71 -35.01 -23.59
N ALA A 253 68.92 -36.04 -23.25
CA ALA A 253 69.43 -37.41 -23.08
C ALA A 253 69.99 -37.98 -24.38
N TRP A 254 69.34 -37.71 -25.52
CA TRP A 254 69.85 -38.10 -26.83
C TRP A 254 71.18 -37.41 -27.15
N ALA A 255 71.28 -36.10 -26.92
CA ALA A 255 72.53 -35.36 -27.11
C ALA A 255 73.66 -35.87 -26.19
N GLN A 256 73.34 -36.24 -24.95
CA GLN A 256 74.32 -36.86 -24.03
C GLN A 256 74.77 -38.24 -24.52
N ALA A 257 73.85 -39.07 -25.03
CA ALA A 257 74.18 -40.37 -25.60
C ALA A 257 75.07 -40.24 -26.84
N GLU A 258 74.75 -39.32 -27.75
CA GLU A 258 75.56 -39.03 -28.94
C GLU A 258 76.97 -38.53 -28.55
N ALA A 259 77.06 -37.64 -27.55
CA ALA A 259 78.34 -37.17 -27.02
C ALA A 259 79.15 -38.30 -26.36
N ALA A 260 78.49 -39.24 -25.68
CA ALA A 260 79.15 -40.42 -25.10
C ALA A 260 79.65 -41.39 -26.19
N GLU A 261 78.86 -41.62 -27.23
CA GLU A 261 79.25 -42.42 -28.39
C GLU A 261 80.43 -41.80 -29.14
N ALA A 262 80.42 -40.49 -29.36
CA ALA A 262 81.53 -39.77 -29.98
C ALA A 262 82.83 -39.91 -29.16
N LYS A 263 82.75 -39.83 -27.83
CA LYS A 263 83.90 -40.08 -26.94
C LYS A 263 84.38 -41.53 -27.00
N ALA A 264 83.48 -42.50 -27.03
CA ALA A 264 83.83 -43.91 -27.16
C ALA A 264 84.58 -44.17 -28.48
N ARG A 265 84.08 -43.63 -29.60
CA ARG A 265 84.76 -43.71 -30.90
C ARG A 265 86.13 -43.04 -30.90
N ALA A 266 86.27 -41.89 -30.25
CA ALA A 266 87.57 -41.22 -30.11
C ALA A 266 88.57 -42.10 -29.33
N ALA A 267 88.13 -42.71 -28.23
CA ALA A 267 88.95 -43.64 -27.44
C ALA A 267 89.33 -44.91 -28.22
N GLU A 268 88.42 -45.46 -29.03
CA GLU A 268 88.72 -46.58 -29.93
C GLU A 268 89.81 -46.21 -30.94
N VAL A 269 89.71 -45.05 -31.58
CA VAL A 269 90.73 -44.55 -32.52
C VAL A 269 92.08 -44.37 -31.82
N GLU A 270 92.11 -43.78 -30.63
CA GLU A 270 93.33 -43.65 -29.83
C GLU A 270 93.95 -45.01 -29.53
N SER A 271 93.15 -46.00 -29.08
CA SER A 271 93.64 -47.35 -28.80
C SER A 271 94.18 -48.06 -30.05
N TYR A 272 93.56 -47.86 -31.21
CA TYR A 272 94.04 -48.40 -32.48
C TYR A 272 95.36 -47.75 -32.91
N LEU A 273 95.49 -46.44 -32.75
CA LEU A 273 96.72 -45.71 -33.03
C LEU A 273 97.85 -46.17 -32.10
N GLN A 274 97.56 -46.35 -30.80
CA GLN A 274 98.51 -46.92 -29.84
C GLN A 274 98.98 -48.31 -30.27
N ALA A 275 98.05 -49.20 -30.62
CA ALA A 275 98.39 -50.54 -31.10
C ALA A 275 99.24 -50.51 -32.38
N GLN A 276 98.98 -49.58 -33.31
CA GLN A 276 99.83 -49.40 -34.49
C GLN A 276 101.22 -48.88 -34.13
N THR A 277 101.32 -47.92 -33.21
CA THR A 277 102.62 -47.42 -32.75
C THR A 277 103.42 -48.53 -32.08
N GLU A 278 102.80 -49.34 -31.22
CA GLU A 278 103.44 -50.50 -30.61
C GLU A 278 103.85 -51.53 -31.66
N ALA A 279 102.99 -51.83 -32.64
CA ALA A 279 103.32 -52.73 -33.74
C ALA A 279 104.53 -52.22 -34.54
N ALA A 280 104.55 -50.93 -34.90
CA ALA A 280 105.67 -50.31 -35.59
C ALA A 280 106.97 -50.34 -34.75
N GLU A 281 106.88 -50.11 -33.44
CA GLU A 281 108.02 -50.25 -32.53
C GLU A 281 108.51 -51.70 -32.45
N THR A 282 107.61 -52.68 -32.38
CA THR A 282 107.99 -54.11 -32.37
C THR A 282 108.65 -54.52 -33.68
N GLU A 283 108.16 -54.02 -34.82
CA GLU A 283 108.76 -54.26 -36.14
C GLU A 283 110.13 -53.59 -36.24
N ALA A 284 110.28 -52.36 -35.75
CA ALA A 284 111.56 -51.66 -35.69
C ALA A 284 112.58 -52.44 -34.83
N ARG A 285 112.18 -52.94 -33.66
CA ARG A 285 113.02 -53.79 -32.80
C ARG A 285 113.38 -55.10 -33.49
N ALA A 286 112.45 -55.72 -34.21
CA ALA A 286 112.71 -56.95 -34.96
C ALA A 286 113.69 -56.70 -36.13
N ALA A 287 113.56 -55.57 -36.83
CA ALA A 287 114.48 -55.17 -37.89
C ALA A 287 115.89 -54.87 -37.35
N GLU A 288 115.98 -54.21 -36.20
CA GLU A 288 117.26 -53.98 -35.51
C GLU A 288 117.90 -55.30 -35.07
N ALA A 289 117.13 -56.23 -34.49
CA ALA A 289 117.63 -57.56 -34.15
C ALA A 289 118.12 -58.34 -35.38
N ARG A 290 117.43 -58.23 -36.52
CA ARG A 290 117.91 -58.82 -37.79
C ARG A 290 119.21 -58.20 -38.24
N ARG A 291 119.36 -56.87 -38.20
CA ARG A 291 120.62 -56.19 -38.52
C ARG A 291 121.76 -56.61 -37.60
N GLN A 292 121.48 -56.78 -36.31
CA GLN A 292 122.47 -57.29 -35.35
C GLN A 292 122.85 -58.74 -35.65
N ALA A 293 121.88 -59.59 -35.99
CA ALA A 293 122.14 -60.98 -36.39
C ALA A 293 122.96 -61.05 -37.70
N GLU A 294 122.62 -60.24 -38.71
CA GLU A 294 123.39 -60.12 -39.95
C GLU A 294 124.81 -59.60 -39.69
N ALA A 295 124.98 -58.62 -38.80
CA ALA A 295 126.30 -58.12 -38.40
C ALA A 295 127.11 -59.22 -37.69
N ALA A 296 126.49 -59.98 -36.78
CA ALA A 296 127.11 -61.11 -36.10
C ALA A 296 127.48 -62.24 -37.09
N GLU A 297 126.63 -62.53 -38.08
CA GLU A 297 126.96 -63.49 -39.16
C GLU A 297 128.11 -62.97 -40.03
N ALA A 298 128.15 -61.68 -40.34
CA ALA A 298 129.25 -61.08 -41.09
C ALA A 298 130.57 -61.12 -40.31
N GLU A 299 130.54 -60.86 -39.00
CA GLU A 299 131.68 -61.04 -38.09
C GLU A 299 132.12 -62.50 -38.01
N ALA A 300 131.18 -63.44 -37.89
CA ALA A 300 131.48 -64.86 -37.88
C ALA A 300 132.15 -65.30 -39.20
N ARG A 301 131.65 -64.84 -40.35
CA ARG A 301 132.29 -65.09 -41.65
C ARG A 301 133.66 -64.43 -41.76
N ALA A 302 133.84 -63.21 -41.25
CA ALA A 302 135.15 -62.55 -41.21
C ALA A 302 136.13 -63.33 -40.33
N ALA A 303 135.68 -63.86 -39.19
CA ALA A 303 136.47 -64.72 -38.33
C ALA A 303 136.81 -66.06 -39.01
N GLU A 304 135.89 -66.68 -39.74
CA GLU A 304 136.16 -67.87 -40.55
C GLU A 304 137.21 -67.60 -41.63
N VAL A 305 137.11 -66.46 -42.35
CA VAL A 305 138.09 -66.06 -43.36
C VAL A 305 139.46 -65.80 -42.73
N TRP A 306 139.50 -65.14 -41.56
CA TRP A 306 140.74 -64.92 -40.82
C TRP A 306 141.36 -66.24 -40.36
N ALA A 307 140.56 -67.15 -39.79
CA ALA A 307 141.01 -68.48 -39.39
C ALA A 307 141.48 -69.32 -40.59
N ALA A 308 140.81 -69.21 -41.75
CA ALA A 308 141.24 -69.86 -42.98
C ALA A 308 142.55 -69.27 -43.53
N SER A 309 142.73 -67.95 -43.44
CA SER A 309 143.99 -67.27 -43.75
C SER A 309 145.12 -67.73 -42.83
N GLU A 310 144.88 -67.78 -41.53
CA GLU A 310 145.87 -68.24 -40.55
C GLU A 310 146.20 -69.73 -40.74
N ALA A 311 145.21 -70.57 -41.05
CA ALA A 311 145.44 -71.96 -41.44
C ALA A 311 146.20 -72.09 -42.76
N ALA A 312 145.97 -71.20 -43.72
CA ALA A 312 146.72 -71.14 -44.97
C ALA A 312 148.18 -70.71 -44.72
N GLU A 313 148.42 -69.72 -43.86
CA GLU A 313 149.76 -69.36 -43.40
C GLU A 313 150.45 -70.51 -42.66
N ALA A 314 149.74 -71.22 -41.78
CA ALA A 314 150.28 -72.38 -41.08
C ALA A 314 150.65 -73.51 -42.07
N ARG A 315 149.84 -73.73 -43.11
CA ARG A 315 150.15 -74.67 -44.21
C ARG A 315 151.33 -74.19 -45.05
N ALA A 316 151.46 -72.89 -45.31
CA ALA A 316 152.60 -72.31 -46.01
C ALA A 316 153.88 -72.48 -45.20
N ARG A 317 153.86 -72.23 -43.88
CA ARG A 317 154.98 -72.50 -42.97
C ARG A 317 155.30 -73.98 -42.87
N ALA A 318 154.29 -74.86 -42.88
CA ALA A 318 154.52 -76.31 -42.92
C ALA A 318 155.13 -76.77 -44.25
N ALA A 319 154.75 -76.14 -45.37
CA ALA A 319 155.36 -76.38 -46.67
C ALA A 319 156.80 -75.84 -46.73
N GLU A 320 157.07 -74.66 -46.18
CA GLU A 320 158.42 -74.11 -45.99
C GLU A 320 159.28 -75.00 -45.07
N ALA A 321 158.71 -75.53 -44.00
CA ALA A 321 159.40 -76.47 -43.12
C ALA A 321 159.72 -77.76 -43.86
N ARG A 322 158.82 -78.23 -44.74
CA ARG A 322 159.08 -79.39 -45.62
C ARG A 322 160.16 -79.09 -46.65
N THR A 323 160.17 -77.94 -47.29
CA THR A 323 161.24 -77.57 -48.23
C THR A 323 162.58 -77.37 -47.52
N ARG A 324 162.62 -76.77 -46.33
CA ARG A 324 163.83 -76.72 -45.49
C ARG A 324 164.29 -78.10 -45.04
N ALA A 325 163.37 -79.00 -44.68
CA ALA A 325 163.72 -80.38 -44.36
C ALA A 325 164.27 -81.12 -45.59
N SER A 326 163.74 -80.88 -46.79
CA SER A 326 164.27 -81.39 -48.06
C SER A 326 165.65 -80.83 -48.37
N GLN A 327 165.89 -79.53 -48.13
CA GLN A 327 167.19 -78.89 -48.29
C GLN A 327 168.21 -79.44 -47.30
N LEU A 328 167.87 -79.56 -46.02
CA LEU A 328 168.73 -80.20 -45.02
C LEU A 328 169.03 -81.66 -45.36
N ARG A 329 168.08 -82.37 -45.98
CA ARG A 329 168.30 -83.73 -46.47
C ARG A 329 169.22 -83.77 -47.70
N LEU A 330 169.10 -82.82 -48.61
CA LEU A 330 170.02 -82.65 -49.75
C LEU A 330 171.42 -82.23 -49.29
N ASP A 331 171.53 -81.34 -48.29
CA ASP A 331 172.81 -80.95 -47.68
C ASP A 331 173.43 -82.11 -46.90
N ALA A 332 172.62 -82.93 -46.22
CA ALA A 332 173.08 -84.15 -45.56
C ALA A 332 173.48 -85.26 -46.56
N GLU A 333 172.82 -85.33 -47.73
CA GLU A 333 173.20 -86.22 -48.84
C GLU A 333 174.44 -85.73 -49.59
N ALA A 334 174.65 -84.41 -49.69
CA ALA A 334 175.87 -83.80 -50.23
C ALA A 334 177.06 -84.03 -49.29
N ASN A 335 176.87 -83.91 -47.98
CA ASN A 335 177.91 -84.10 -46.97
C ASN A 335 178.32 -85.57 -46.76
N LYS A 336 177.57 -86.53 -47.30
CA LYS A 336 177.93 -87.96 -47.29
C LYS A 336 178.78 -88.41 -48.47
N ARG A 337 179.01 -87.56 -49.48
CA ARG A 337 179.67 -88.00 -50.72
C ARG A 337 181.14 -87.64 -50.85
N PHE A 338 181.69 -86.67 -50.10
CA PHE A 338 183.15 -86.41 -50.08
C PHE A 338 183.62 -85.87 -48.71
N PRO A 339 184.11 -86.73 -47.80
CA PRO A 339 184.53 -86.38 -46.45
C PRO A 339 186.01 -85.94 -46.41
N GLY A 340 186.28 -84.73 -45.91
CA GLY A 340 187.62 -84.28 -45.52
C GLY A 340 188.44 -83.56 -46.59
N LEU A 341 188.43 -82.22 -46.54
CA LEU A 341 189.53 -81.27 -46.77
C LEU A 341 188.92 -79.85 -46.77
N ASN A 342 189.35 -79.00 -45.84
CA ASN A 342 189.13 -77.54 -45.76
C ASN A 342 187.70 -77.01 -45.96
#